data_AF-A0A2B4SGD9-F1
#
_entry.id   AF-A0A2B4SGD9-F1
#
_cell.length_a   1.000
_cell.length_b   1.000
_cell.length_c   1.000
_cell.angle_alpha   90.00
_cell.angle_beta   90.00
_cell.angle_gamma   90.00
#
_symmetry.space_group_name_H-M   'P 1'
#
loop_
_entity.id
_entity.type
_entity.pdbx_description
1 polymer ?
#
loop_
_entity_poly.entity_id
_entity_poly.type
_entity_poly.pdbx_seq_one_letter_code
_entity_poly.pdbx_strand_id
1 'polypeptide(L)'
;MAANASSVFPIGRTRLLKDNPEMTMKDVDTFVKLNKAPQSGIVKGYKFFCEGFIKDFEVGKREEDETVFIRARRFKSFRKNEEPHYLQMSFYNEEVVDHSCSCKAGQGICNHKVALMMYQAAHYSFLKIDAVPEVPSKTSMPQEWHKPRSAGIHPEAVDNLIVRKPELKSEGGPKCKKRAIGGVESNLYNPMPNYPNPEFIREFLARAKTDYKETQFCT
;
A
#
# COMPACT_ATOMS: atom_id res chain seq x y z
N MET A 1 -5.89 21.97 38.59
CA MET A 1 -6.46 22.96 37.64
C MET A 1 -5.94 22.63 36.26
N ALA A 2 -6.66 21.78 35.52
CA ALA A 2 -6.32 21.43 34.15
C ALA A 2 -7.06 22.40 33.24
N ALA A 3 -6.30 23.27 32.56
CA ALA A 3 -6.86 24.25 31.64
C ALA A 3 -7.46 23.53 30.43
N ASN A 4 -8.72 23.86 30.16
CA ASN A 4 -9.50 23.45 29.00
C ASN A 4 -8.74 23.70 27.71
N ALA A 5 -8.37 22.62 27.01
CA ALA A 5 -8.16 22.68 25.57
C ALA A 5 -9.53 22.87 24.93
N SER A 6 -9.91 24.13 24.72
CA SER A 6 -11.06 24.53 23.92
C SER A 6 -10.91 23.89 22.54
N SER A 7 -11.57 22.74 22.36
CA SER A 7 -11.78 22.13 21.07
C SER A 7 -12.80 22.98 20.33
N VAL A 8 -12.32 24.09 19.77
CA VAL A 8 -13.13 24.91 18.89
C VAL A 8 -13.28 24.12 17.59
N PHE A 9 -14.44 23.48 17.46
CA PHE A 9 -14.83 22.65 16.33
C PHE A 9 -14.91 23.53 15.07
N PRO A 10 -14.15 23.23 13.99
CA PRO A 10 -14.39 23.89 12.71
C PRO A 10 -15.80 23.52 12.22
N ILE A 11 -16.53 24.54 11.79
CA ILE A 11 -17.80 24.44 11.05
C ILE A 11 -17.50 23.64 9.78
N GLY A 12 -18.22 22.52 9.58
CA GLY A 12 -18.23 21.71 8.36
C GLY A 12 -16.86 21.33 7.76
N ARG A 13 -16.31 20.15 8.10
CA ARG A 13 -15.15 19.60 7.38
C ARG A 13 -15.59 19.02 6.05
N THR A 14 -14.87 19.33 4.97
CA THR A 14 -15.20 18.82 3.65
C THR A 14 -13.99 18.21 2.94
N ARG A 15 -14.26 17.37 1.94
CA ARG A 15 -13.26 16.87 0.99
C ARG A 15 -13.13 17.77 -0.24
N LEU A 16 -13.75 18.95 -0.18
CA LEU A 16 -13.66 19.96 -1.23
C LEU A 16 -12.37 20.76 -1.01
N LEU A 17 -11.69 21.06 -2.10
CA LEU A 17 -10.39 21.74 -2.09
C LEU A 17 -10.52 23.24 -2.36
N LYS A 18 -11.74 23.78 -2.37
CA LYS A 18 -12.03 25.21 -2.59
C LYS A 18 -11.33 26.12 -1.59
N ASP A 19 -11.23 25.66 -0.35
CA ASP A 19 -10.58 26.39 0.75
C ASP A 19 -9.13 25.95 0.97
N ASN A 20 -8.56 25.14 0.08
CA ASN A 20 -7.17 24.70 0.22
C ASN A 20 -6.24 25.89 -0.05
N PRO A 21 -5.20 26.13 0.78
CA PRO A 21 -4.25 27.21 0.55
C PRO A 21 -3.59 27.06 -0.83
N GLU A 22 -3.40 28.19 -1.52
CA GLU A 22 -2.57 28.21 -2.72
C GLU A 22 -1.10 28.13 -2.28
N MET A 23 -0.42 27.06 -2.70
CA MET A 23 0.95 26.82 -2.28
C MET A 23 1.75 26.19 -3.41
N THR A 24 2.95 26.71 -3.61
CA THR A 24 3.90 26.19 -4.59
C THR A 24 4.96 25.33 -3.91
N MET A 25 5.63 24.48 -4.69
CA MET A 25 6.75 23.67 -4.20
C MET A 25 7.93 24.52 -3.68
N LYS A 26 7.98 25.82 -3.96
CA LYS A 26 9.01 26.73 -3.43
C LYS A 26 8.70 27.16 -1.99
N ASP A 27 7.42 27.34 -1.67
CA ASP A 27 6.96 27.72 -0.33
C ASP A 27 7.21 26.57 0.65
N VAL A 28 7.01 25.35 0.13
CA VAL A 28 7.40 24.09 0.75
C VAL A 28 8.88 24.06 1.14
N ASP A 29 9.77 24.33 0.19
CA ASP A 29 11.22 24.32 0.43
C ASP A 29 11.62 25.39 1.44
N THR A 30 10.95 26.54 1.40
CA THR A 30 11.16 27.66 2.33
C THR A 30 10.78 27.26 3.75
N PHE A 31 9.60 26.66 3.95
CA PHE A 31 9.16 26.17 5.25
C PHE A 31 10.10 25.11 5.82
N VAL A 32 10.56 24.18 4.97
CA VAL A 32 11.49 23.11 5.36
C VAL A 32 12.85 23.69 5.80
N LYS A 33 13.35 24.70 5.10
CA LYS A 33 14.59 25.41 5.44
C LYS A 33 14.44 26.19 6.75
N LEU A 34 13.35 26.92 6.92
CA LEU A 34 13.06 27.72 8.13
C LEU A 34 13.05 26.85 9.39
N ASN A 35 12.42 25.68 9.29
CA ASN A 35 12.27 24.76 10.42
C ASN A 35 13.40 23.71 10.53
N LYS A 36 14.47 23.85 9.73
CA LYS A 36 15.68 23.01 9.77
C LYS A 36 15.39 21.51 9.72
N ALA A 37 14.46 21.07 8.88
CA ALA A 37 14.15 19.65 8.78
C ALA A 37 15.33 18.87 8.16
N PRO A 38 15.62 17.65 8.63
CA PRO A 38 16.70 16.85 8.06
C PRO A 38 16.37 16.43 6.62
N GLN A 39 17.36 16.47 5.73
CA GLN A 39 17.20 16.10 4.32
C GLN A 39 16.66 14.67 4.13
N SER A 40 17.10 13.74 4.98
CA SER A 40 16.59 12.36 5.00
C SER A 40 15.09 12.27 5.34
N GLY A 41 14.56 13.24 6.08
CA GLY A 41 13.14 13.34 6.40
C GLY A 41 12.30 13.84 5.24
N ILE A 42 12.85 14.76 4.43
CA ILE A 42 12.22 15.26 3.21
C ILE A 42 12.08 14.14 2.19
N VAL A 43 13.17 13.42 1.90
CA VAL A 43 13.15 12.29 0.95
C VAL A 43 12.16 11.21 1.37
N LYS A 44 12.11 10.89 2.67
CA LYS A 44 11.11 9.96 3.22
C LYS A 44 9.69 10.50 3.12
N GLY A 45 9.50 11.80 3.35
CA GLY A 45 8.21 12.47 3.17
C GLY A 45 7.71 12.36 1.74
N TYR A 46 8.58 12.63 0.76
CA TYR A 46 8.26 12.49 -0.66
C TYR A 46 7.89 11.06 -1.02
N LYS A 47 8.67 10.08 -0.53
CA LYS A 47 8.36 8.66 -0.72
C LYS A 47 6.97 8.30 -0.19
N PHE A 48 6.58 8.80 0.98
CA PHE A 48 5.25 8.53 1.54
C PHE A 48 4.11 9.14 0.74
N PHE A 49 4.35 10.29 0.09
CA PHE A 49 3.42 10.87 -0.84
C PHE A 49 3.27 10.00 -2.10
N CYS A 50 4.38 9.65 -2.76
CA CYS A 50 4.35 8.80 -3.97
C CYS A 50 3.71 7.43 -3.71
N GLU A 51 3.92 6.85 -2.54
CA GLU A 51 3.36 5.56 -2.16
C GLU A 51 1.90 5.65 -1.66
N GLY A 52 1.31 6.85 -1.55
CA GLY A 52 -0.10 7.03 -1.20
C GLY A 52 -0.44 6.65 0.26
N PHE A 53 0.46 6.91 1.20
CA PHE A 53 0.24 6.60 2.62
C PHE A 53 -0.62 7.64 3.38
N ILE A 54 -0.89 8.78 2.75
CA ILE A 54 -1.75 9.82 3.29
C ILE A 54 -3.18 9.58 2.79
N LYS A 55 -4.13 9.56 3.71
CA LYS A 55 -5.54 9.34 3.43
C LYS A 55 -6.40 10.30 4.24
N ASP A 56 -7.69 10.32 3.92
CA ASP A 56 -8.71 11.09 4.62
C ASP A 56 -8.33 12.56 4.71
N PHE A 57 -7.92 13.13 3.56
CA PHE A 57 -7.60 14.54 3.45
C PHE A 57 -8.89 15.35 3.53
N GLU A 58 -8.95 16.23 4.52
CA GLU A 58 -10.09 17.09 4.80
C GLU A 58 -9.59 18.52 4.97
N VAL A 59 -10.34 19.47 4.41
CA VAL A 59 -10.12 20.90 4.55
C VAL A 59 -11.34 21.50 5.25
N GLY A 60 -11.10 22.46 6.13
CA GLY A 60 -12.14 23.29 6.70
C GLY A 60 -11.63 24.70 6.93
N LYS A 61 -12.47 25.70 6.69
CA LYS A 61 -12.19 27.09 7.02
C LYS A 61 -12.95 27.47 8.29
N ARG A 62 -12.31 28.19 9.20
CA ARG A 62 -13.00 28.86 10.31
C ARG A 62 -13.33 30.28 9.89
N GLU A 63 -14.61 30.64 9.97
CA GLU A 63 -15.11 31.95 9.56
C GLU A 63 -14.62 33.10 10.47
N GLU A 64 -14.40 32.84 11.77
CA GLU A 64 -14.02 33.89 12.74
C GLU A 64 -12.61 34.44 12.53
N ASP A 65 -11.65 33.59 12.17
CA ASP A 65 -10.23 33.95 12.12
C ASP A 65 -9.65 33.84 10.69
N GLU A 66 -10.50 33.58 9.69
CA GLU A 66 -10.11 33.17 8.32
C GLU A 66 -9.09 32.02 8.24
N THR A 67 -8.93 31.27 9.34
CA THR A 67 -7.93 30.21 9.44
C THR A 67 -8.39 28.97 8.68
N VAL A 68 -7.51 28.42 7.86
CA VAL A 68 -7.74 27.17 7.13
C VAL A 68 -7.07 26.02 7.86
N PHE A 69 -7.82 24.96 8.11
CA PHE A 69 -7.35 23.74 8.75
C PHE A 69 -7.30 22.60 7.75
N ILE A 70 -6.13 21.97 7.64
CA ILE A 70 -5.93 20.75 6.87
C ILE A 70 -5.72 19.60 7.84
N ARG A 71 -6.48 18.53 7.64
CA ARG A 71 -6.35 17.29 8.40
C ARG A 71 -6.16 16.11 7.48
N ALA A 72 -5.36 15.16 7.93
CA ALA A 72 -5.23 13.88 7.26
C ALA A 72 -4.80 12.78 8.23
N ARG A 73 -4.89 11.54 7.76
CA ARG A 73 -4.41 10.36 8.46
C ARG A 73 -3.27 9.72 7.66
N ARG A 74 -2.18 9.41 8.36
CA ARG A 74 -1.04 8.71 7.77
C ARG A 74 -0.98 7.29 8.29
N PHE A 75 -1.00 6.34 7.36
CA PHE A 75 -0.87 4.92 7.68
C PHE A 75 0.60 4.50 7.67
N LYS A 76 1.04 3.76 8.69
CA LYS A 76 2.43 3.27 8.80
C LYS A 76 2.77 2.18 7.80
N SER A 77 1.77 1.39 7.42
CA SER A 77 1.82 0.44 6.33
C SER A 77 0.42 0.29 5.72
N PHE A 78 0.31 -0.40 4.59
CA PHE A 78 -1.00 -0.77 4.04
C PHE A 78 -1.74 -1.83 4.88
N ARG A 79 -1.14 -2.32 5.97
CA ARG A 79 -1.80 -3.23 6.91
C ARG A 79 -2.73 -2.40 7.79
N LYS A 80 -4.03 -2.74 7.74
CA LYS A 80 -5.10 -2.01 8.43
C LYS A 80 -5.16 -2.25 9.96
N ASN A 81 -4.19 -2.96 10.53
CA ASN A 81 -4.22 -3.39 11.93
C ASN A 81 -3.51 -2.42 12.88
N GLU A 82 -2.76 -1.45 12.37
CA GLU A 82 -2.11 -0.41 13.21
C GLU A 82 -2.89 0.90 13.10
N GLU A 83 -3.07 1.60 14.23
CA GLU A 83 -3.72 2.90 14.24
C GLU A 83 -2.91 3.94 13.45
N PRO A 84 -3.57 4.72 12.56
CA PRO A 84 -2.90 5.74 11.78
C PRO A 84 -2.47 6.92 12.65
N HIS A 85 -1.41 7.61 12.22
CA HIS A 85 -1.05 8.88 12.83
C HIS A 85 -1.96 10.00 12.34
N TYR A 86 -2.49 10.78 13.27
CA TYR A 86 -3.28 11.96 12.98
C TYR A 86 -2.37 13.14 12.67
N LEU A 87 -2.67 13.85 11.60
CA LEU A 87 -1.98 15.04 11.15
C LEU A 87 -2.98 16.18 11.09
N GLN A 88 -2.61 17.32 11.66
CA GLN A 88 -3.40 18.54 11.59
C GLN A 88 -2.48 19.74 11.41
N MET A 89 -2.87 20.64 10.53
CA MET A 89 -2.15 21.86 10.22
C MET A 89 -3.12 23.02 10.06
N SER A 90 -2.71 24.18 10.52
CA SER A 90 -3.52 25.40 10.54
C SER A 90 -2.76 26.49 9.79
N PHE A 91 -3.46 27.14 8.87
CA PHE A 91 -2.93 28.18 8.00
C PHE A 91 -3.67 29.49 8.27
N TYR A 92 -2.94 30.59 8.23
CA TYR A 92 -3.47 31.95 8.26
C TYR A 92 -2.73 32.75 7.20
N ASN A 93 -3.47 33.38 6.27
CA ASN A 93 -2.88 34.09 5.12
C ASN A 93 -1.78 33.28 4.41
N GLU A 94 -2.06 32.00 4.11
CA GLU A 94 -1.14 31.07 3.42
C GLU A 94 0.12 30.67 4.22
N GLU A 95 0.35 31.26 5.40
CA GLU A 95 1.42 30.87 6.31
C GLU A 95 0.97 29.81 7.32
N VAL A 96 1.89 28.91 7.68
CA VAL A 96 1.62 27.86 8.66
C VAL A 96 1.73 28.44 10.07
N VAL A 97 0.60 28.50 10.78
CA VAL A 97 0.54 28.97 12.17
C VAL A 97 0.80 27.84 13.14
N ASP A 98 0.14 26.70 12.93
CA ASP A 98 0.23 25.55 13.83
C ASP A 98 0.30 24.23 13.06
N HIS A 99 1.00 23.27 13.64
CA HIS A 99 1.27 21.98 13.03
C HIS A 99 1.42 20.89 14.10
N SER A 100 0.51 19.91 14.11
CA SER A 100 0.53 18.80 15.07
C SER A 100 0.53 17.43 14.36
N CYS A 101 1.23 16.48 14.96
CA CYS A 101 1.25 15.09 14.52
C CYS A 101 1.29 14.17 15.73
N SER A 102 0.56 13.04 15.70
CA SER A 102 0.56 12.09 16.82
C SER A 102 1.82 11.20 16.93
N CYS A 103 2.81 11.36 16.05
CA CYS A 103 4.04 10.56 16.11
C CYS A 103 5.01 11.05 17.21
N LYS A 104 6.01 10.23 17.56
CA LYS A 104 7.02 10.58 18.58
C LYS A 104 7.80 11.87 18.28
N ALA A 105 7.98 12.21 17.00
CA ALA A 105 8.60 13.48 16.55
C ALA A 105 7.56 14.58 16.30
N GLY A 106 6.33 14.42 16.82
CA GLY A 106 5.17 15.23 16.48
C GLY A 106 5.23 16.68 16.95
N GLN A 107 6.12 17.01 17.89
CA GLN A 107 6.39 18.38 18.32
C GLN A 107 7.28 19.15 17.33
N GLY A 108 8.07 18.45 16.50
CA GLY A 108 8.87 19.06 15.44
C GLY A 108 8.33 18.76 14.04
N ILE A 109 9.14 19.04 13.03
CA ILE A 109 8.88 18.56 11.67
C ILE A 109 9.24 17.09 11.58
N CYS A 110 8.20 16.27 11.41
CA CYS A 110 8.36 14.86 11.10
C CYS A 110 8.09 14.60 9.61
N ASN A 111 8.59 13.47 9.12
CA ASN A 111 8.42 13.04 7.74
C ASN A 111 6.94 12.96 7.31
N HIS A 112 6.03 12.75 8.28
CA HIS A 112 4.59 12.70 8.03
C HIS A 112 4.00 14.08 7.73
N LYS A 113 4.42 15.11 8.47
CA LYS A 113 3.99 16.49 8.23
C LYS A 113 4.52 16.97 6.88
N VAL A 114 5.79 16.67 6.57
CA VAL A 114 6.36 16.97 5.24
C VAL A 114 5.54 16.29 4.15
N ALA A 115 5.25 14.99 4.27
CA ALA A 115 4.46 14.28 3.27
C ALA A 115 3.08 14.93 3.03
N LEU A 116 2.37 15.29 4.11
CA LEU A 116 1.04 15.90 4.02
C LEU A 116 1.09 17.32 3.47
N MET A 117 1.83 18.18 4.17
CA MET A 117 1.81 19.60 3.92
C MET A 117 2.48 19.95 2.59
N MET A 118 3.59 19.27 2.29
CA MET A 118 4.47 19.69 1.21
C MET A 118 4.13 19.06 -0.11
N TYR A 119 3.79 17.78 -0.09
CA TYR A 119 3.56 17.09 -1.34
C TYR A 119 2.07 16.95 -1.60
N GLN A 120 1.25 16.59 -0.59
CA GLN A 120 -0.17 16.39 -0.86
C GLN A 120 -0.93 17.70 -1.09
N ALA A 121 -0.81 18.68 -0.19
CA ALA A 121 -1.55 19.94 -0.31
C ALA A 121 -1.06 20.79 -1.49
N ALA A 122 0.26 20.89 -1.70
CA ALA A 122 0.81 21.61 -2.84
C ALA A 122 0.51 20.93 -4.18
N HIS A 123 0.48 19.59 -4.23
CA HIS A 123 0.08 18.89 -5.44
C HIS A 123 -1.39 19.12 -5.79
N TYR A 124 -2.28 19.17 -4.79
CA TYR A 124 -3.68 19.51 -5.02
C TYR A 124 -3.88 20.95 -5.49
N SER A 125 -3.14 21.90 -4.93
CA SER A 125 -3.11 23.28 -5.40
C SER A 125 -2.58 23.39 -6.83
N PHE A 126 -1.48 22.69 -7.15
CA PHE A 126 -0.90 22.65 -8.50
C PHE A 126 -1.86 22.06 -9.55
N LEU A 127 -2.57 20.98 -9.20
CA LEU A 127 -3.51 20.32 -10.10
C LEU A 127 -4.83 21.08 -10.28
N LYS A 128 -5.13 22.08 -9.42
CA LYS A 128 -6.37 22.88 -9.46
C LYS A 128 -7.63 22.01 -9.54
N ILE A 129 -7.67 20.96 -8.73
CA ILE A 129 -8.81 20.05 -8.65
C ILE A 129 -9.80 20.51 -7.57
N ASP A 130 -11.10 20.35 -7.84
CA ASP A 130 -12.16 20.85 -6.94
C ASP A 130 -12.37 19.99 -5.68
N ALA A 131 -12.02 18.71 -5.74
CA ALA A 131 -12.25 17.74 -4.68
C ALA A 131 -11.13 16.71 -4.59
N VAL A 132 -10.92 16.17 -3.38
CA VAL A 132 -9.95 15.10 -3.13
C VAL A 132 -10.34 13.86 -3.94
N PRO A 133 -9.46 13.33 -4.81
CA PRO A 133 -9.77 12.16 -5.62
C PRO A 133 -10.16 10.97 -4.75
N GLU A 134 -11.17 10.23 -5.17
CA GLU A 134 -11.49 8.96 -4.53
C GLU A 134 -10.42 7.94 -4.88
N VAL A 135 -9.81 7.33 -3.86
CA VAL A 135 -8.84 6.27 -4.08
C VAL A 135 -9.62 5.01 -4.42
N PRO A 136 -9.51 4.49 -5.66
CA PRO A 136 -10.23 3.28 -6.05
C PRO A 136 -9.80 2.11 -5.17
N SER A 137 -10.75 1.21 -4.88
CA SER A 137 -10.45 -0.02 -4.16
C SER A 137 -9.37 -0.83 -4.89
N LYS A 138 -8.52 -1.57 -4.15
CA LYS A 138 -7.50 -2.41 -4.80
C LYS A 138 -8.09 -3.46 -5.74
N THR A 139 -9.35 -3.85 -5.53
CA THR A 139 -10.09 -4.79 -6.37
C THR A 139 -10.65 -4.18 -7.64
N SER A 140 -10.78 -2.85 -7.72
CA SER A 140 -11.23 -2.17 -8.95
C SER A 140 -10.06 -1.81 -9.88
N MET A 141 -8.82 -1.94 -9.42
CA MET A 141 -7.65 -1.79 -10.27
C MET A 141 -7.27 -3.12 -10.93
N PRO A 142 -6.69 -3.11 -12.14
CA PRO A 142 -6.18 -4.32 -12.78
C PRO A 142 -5.19 -5.05 -11.87
N GLN A 143 -5.21 -6.38 -11.90
CA GLN A 143 -4.30 -7.19 -11.10
C GLN A 143 -2.84 -6.97 -11.55
N GLU A 144 -2.00 -6.48 -10.64
CA GLU A 144 -0.59 -6.14 -10.94
C GLU A 144 0.40 -7.27 -10.60
N TRP A 145 -0.05 -8.51 -10.39
CA TRP A 145 0.83 -9.62 -9.97
C TRP A 145 1.93 -9.93 -10.99
N HIS A 146 1.74 -9.56 -12.25
CA HIS A 146 2.71 -9.72 -13.34
C HIS A 146 3.84 -8.68 -13.30
N LYS A 147 3.71 -7.60 -12.53
CA LYS A 147 4.74 -6.56 -12.40
C LYS A 147 5.71 -6.96 -11.27
N PRO A 148 7.02 -7.12 -11.54
CA PRO A 148 7.99 -7.39 -10.50
C PRO A 148 7.97 -6.29 -9.44
N ARG A 149 7.98 -6.67 -8.15
CA ARG A 149 7.98 -5.72 -7.02
C ARG A 149 9.27 -4.93 -6.87
N SER A 150 10.32 -5.34 -7.57
CA SER A 150 11.68 -4.82 -7.44
C SER A 150 12.36 -4.83 -8.81
N ALA A 151 13.00 -3.72 -9.17
CA ALA A 151 13.65 -3.51 -10.47
C ALA A 151 14.81 -4.47 -10.77
N GLY A 152 15.26 -5.27 -9.79
CA GLY A 152 16.39 -6.19 -9.92
C GLY A 152 16.05 -7.64 -10.26
N ILE A 153 14.77 -8.01 -10.40
CA ILE A 153 14.39 -9.37 -10.80
C ILE A 153 13.86 -9.28 -12.23
N HIS A 154 14.77 -9.46 -13.19
CA HIS A 154 14.39 -9.60 -14.59
C HIS A 154 13.75 -10.98 -14.79
N PRO A 155 12.63 -11.07 -15.52
CA PRO A 155 12.07 -12.36 -15.90
C PRO A 155 13.07 -13.03 -16.84
N GLU A 156 13.62 -14.17 -16.41
CA GLU A 156 14.46 -15.04 -17.23
C GLU A 156 13.67 -16.31 -17.55
N ALA A 157 13.82 -16.82 -18.77
CA ALA A 157 13.17 -18.06 -19.17
C ALA A 157 13.75 -19.21 -18.34
N VAL A 158 12.90 -19.89 -17.58
CA VAL A 158 13.31 -21.07 -16.82
C VAL A 158 13.05 -22.30 -17.69
N ASP A 159 14.09 -22.78 -18.36
CA ASP A 159 13.98 -23.96 -19.23
C ASP A 159 13.76 -25.26 -18.45
N ASN A 160 14.21 -25.31 -17.19
CA ASN A 160 14.23 -26.54 -16.39
C ASN A 160 13.76 -26.31 -14.95
N LEU A 161 12.45 -26.38 -14.71
CA LEU A 161 11.87 -26.35 -13.36
C LEU A 161 11.81 -27.76 -12.76
N ILE A 162 12.75 -28.11 -11.90
CA ILE A 162 12.73 -29.39 -11.16
C ILE A 162 12.05 -29.18 -9.81
N VAL A 163 10.78 -29.55 -9.69
CA VAL A 163 10.05 -29.54 -8.41
C VAL A 163 10.41 -30.79 -7.61
N ARG A 164 11.26 -30.66 -6.58
CA ARG A 164 11.58 -31.76 -5.66
C ARG A 164 10.85 -31.59 -4.33
N LYS A 165 10.33 -32.69 -3.81
CA LYS A 165 9.76 -32.74 -2.46
C LYS A 165 10.90 -32.54 -1.44
N PRO A 166 10.75 -31.67 -0.43
CA PRO A 166 11.76 -31.52 0.62
C PRO A 166 11.96 -32.84 1.37
N GLU A 167 13.19 -33.33 1.42
CA GLU A 167 13.55 -34.44 2.30
C GLU A 167 13.68 -33.91 3.72
N LEU A 168 12.68 -34.20 4.55
CA LEU A 168 12.77 -33.94 5.98
C LEU A 168 13.75 -34.93 6.59
N LYS A 169 14.91 -34.46 7.05
CA LYS A 169 15.83 -35.26 7.88
C LYS A 169 15.13 -35.55 9.21
N SER A 170 14.51 -36.73 9.33
CA SER A 170 13.97 -37.20 10.60
C SER A 170 15.11 -37.78 11.44
N GLU A 171 15.78 -36.94 12.23
CA GLU A 171 16.53 -37.46 13.37
C GLU A 171 15.51 -37.88 14.44
N GLY A 172 15.29 -39.19 14.56
CA GLY A 172 14.64 -39.80 15.73
C GLY A 172 13.10 -39.88 15.78
N GLY A 173 12.36 -39.48 14.74
CA GLY A 173 10.88 -39.60 14.71
C GLY A 173 10.39 -40.90 14.05
N PRO A 174 9.20 -41.44 14.41
CA PRO A 174 8.69 -42.69 13.86
C PRO A 174 8.58 -42.60 12.34
N LYS A 175 9.13 -43.62 11.65
CA LYS A 175 9.15 -43.72 10.18
C LYS A 175 7.76 -43.41 9.62
N CYS A 176 7.61 -42.26 8.97
CA CYS A 176 6.39 -41.93 8.25
C CYS A 176 6.20 -43.03 7.20
N LYS A 177 5.20 -43.90 7.41
CA LYS A 177 4.83 -44.96 6.46
C LYS A 177 4.78 -44.30 5.09
N LYS A 178 5.56 -44.80 4.13
CA LYS A 178 5.44 -44.40 2.72
C LYS A 178 3.98 -44.62 2.35
N ARG A 179 3.15 -43.57 2.36
CA ARG A 179 1.79 -43.68 1.83
C ARG A 179 1.95 -44.08 0.38
N ALA A 180 1.22 -45.11 -0.03
CA ALA A 180 1.16 -45.54 -1.41
C ALA A 180 1.00 -44.31 -2.31
N ILE A 181 1.60 -44.37 -3.49
CA ILE A 181 1.63 -43.32 -4.50
C ILE A 181 0.21 -43.18 -5.09
N GLY A 182 -0.76 -42.77 -4.27
CA GLY A 182 -1.90 -42.03 -4.74
C GLY A 182 -1.40 -40.61 -4.97
N GLY A 183 -1.56 -40.09 -6.18
CA GLY A 183 -1.17 -38.72 -6.49
C GLY A 183 -1.80 -37.71 -5.53
N VAL A 184 -1.40 -36.45 -5.65
CA VAL A 184 -2.04 -35.36 -4.90
C VAL A 184 -3.49 -35.26 -5.37
N GLU A 185 -4.42 -35.82 -4.61
CA GLU A 185 -5.85 -35.61 -4.83
C GLU A 185 -6.18 -34.18 -4.39
N SER A 186 -6.77 -33.40 -5.29
CA SER A 186 -7.18 -32.05 -4.96
C SER A 186 -8.31 -32.13 -3.93
N ASN A 187 -8.17 -31.43 -2.80
CA ASN A 187 -9.27 -31.24 -1.85
C ASN A 187 -10.32 -30.23 -2.35
N LEU A 188 -10.24 -29.80 -3.61
CA LEU A 188 -11.23 -28.93 -4.23
C LEU A 188 -12.48 -29.76 -4.55
N TYR A 189 -13.65 -29.19 -4.27
CA TYR A 189 -14.93 -29.79 -4.62
C TYR A 189 -14.96 -30.09 -6.12
N ASN A 190 -15.08 -31.38 -6.47
CA ASN A 190 -15.24 -31.81 -7.85
C ASN A 190 -16.73 -31.87 -8.18
N PRO A 191 -17.27 -30.96 -9.02
CA PRO A 191 -18.69 -30.98 -9.40
C PRO A 191 -19.05 -32.16 -10.32
N MET A 192 -18.06 -32.93 -10.78
CA MET A 192 -18.26 -34.10 -11.62
C MET A 192 -17.83 -35.39 -10.88
N PRO A 193 -18.77 -36.14 -10.29
CA PRO A 193 -18.44 -37.29 -9.42
C PRO A 193 -17.72 -38.45 -10.13
N ASN A 194 -17.79 -38.54 -11.46
CA ASN A 194 -17.19 -39.62 -12.27
C ASN A 194 -16.17 -39.14 -13.31
N TYR A 195 -15.55 -37.98 -13.10
CA TYR A 195 -14.52 -37.46 -14.01
C TYR A 195 -13.12 -37.53 -13.39
N PRO A 196 -12.11 -38.04 -14.13
CA PRO A 196 -12.19 -38.47 -15.53
C PRO A 196 -12.61 -39.95 -15.69
N ASN A 197 -13.31 -40.26 -16.78
CA ASN A 197 -13.63 -41.64 -17.17
C ASN A 197 -12.32 -42.44 -17.33
N PRO A 198 -12.18 -43.65 -16.72
CA PRO A 198 -10.99 -44.48 -16.86
C PRO A 198 -10.56 -44.75 -18.31
N GLU A 199 -11.51 -44.89 -19.24
CA GLU A 199 -11.22 -45.06 -20.67
C GLU A 199 -10.59 -43.79 -21.26
N PHE A 200 -11.10 -42.61 -20.88
CA PHE A 200 -10.51 -41.33 -21.30
C PHE A 200 -9.09 -41.16 -20.78
N ILE A 201 -8.81 -41.54 -19.53
CA ILE A 201 -7.46 -41.49 -18.96
C ILE A 201 -6.54 -42.42 -19.74
N ARG A 202 -7.00 -43.64 -20.07
CA ARG A 202 -6.21 -44.62 -20.80
C ARG A 202 -5.90 -44.15 -22.22
N GLU A 203 -6.87 -43.58 -22.92
CA GLU A 203 -6.71 -43.03 -24.26
C GLU A 203 -5.80 -41.79 -24.25
N PHE A 204 -5.99 -40.88 -23.29
CA PHE A 204 -5.12 -39.71 -23.11
C PHE A 204 -3.66 -40.11 -22.85
N LEU A 205 -3.42 -41.09 -21.96
CA LEU A 205 -2.07 -41.59 -21.68
C LEU A 205 -1.46 -42.33 -22.88
N ALA A 206 -2.25 -43.07 -23.66
CA ALA A 206 -1.79 -43.71 -24.89
C ALA A 206 -1.39 -42.66 -25.95
N ARG A 207 -2.16 -41.58 -26.06
CA ARG A 207 -1.91 -40.47 -26.97
C ARG A 207 -0.70 -39.63 -26.56
N ALA A 208 -0.59 -39.31 -25.26
CA ALA A 208 0.58 -38.61 -24.72
C ALA A 208 1.90 -39.36 -24.96
N LYS A 209 1.87 -40.71 -24.89
CA LYS A 209 3.05 -41.56 -25.15
C LYS A 209 3.42 -41.68 -26.64
N THR A 210 2.47 -41.44 -27.55
CA THR A 210 2.66 -41.61 -28.99
C THR A 210 3.00 -40.29 -29.69
N ASP A 211 2.38 -39.19 -29.27
CA ASP A 211 2.55 -37.88 -29.90
C ASP A 211 3.83 -37.14 -29.46
N TYR A 212 4.42 -37.49 -28.30
CA TYR A 212 5.62 -36.84 -27.77
C TYR A 212 6.75 -37.85 -27.50
N LYS A 213 7.49 -38.24 -28.54
CA LYS A 213 8.67 -39.14 -28.41
C LYS A 213 9.72 -38.64 -27.41
N GLU A 214 9.79 -37.34 -27.16
CA GLU A 214 10.73 -36.71 -26.21
C GLU A 214 10.37 -36.93 -24.73
N THR A 215 9.17 -37.41 -24.42
CA THR A 215 8.75 -37.70 -23.02
C THR A 215 9.02 -39.14 -22.58
N GLN A 216 9.64 -39.94 -23.45
CA GLN A 216 10.11 -41.28 -23.11
C GLN A 216 11.40 -41.16 -22.28
N PHE A 217 11.25 -40.98 -20.97
CA PHE A 217 12.38 -41.13 -20.05
C PHE A 217 12.88 -42.59 -20.16
N CYS A 218 14.10 -42.77 -20.68
CA CYS A 218 14.82 -44.03 -20.58
C CYS A 218 14.91 -44.44 -19.10
N THR A 219 14.44 -45.64 -18.80
CA THR A 219 14.67 -46.35 -17.53
C THR A 219 16.14 -46.65 -17.31
#